data_AF-A0A7X1TX78-F1
#
_entry.id   AF-A0A7X1TX78-F1
#
_cell.length_a   1.000
_cell.length_b   1.000
_cell.length_c   1.000
_cell.angle_alpha   90.00
_cell.angle_beta   90.00
_cell.angle_gamma   90.00
#
_symmetry.space_group_name_H-M   'P 1'
#
loop_
_entity.id
_entity.type
_entity.pdbx_description
1 polymer ?
#
loop_
_entity_poly.entity_id
_entity_poly.type
_entity_poly.pdbx_seq_one_letter_code
_entity_poly.pdbx_strand_id
1 'polypeptide(L)'
;MADDLDQLREWVGRKEVRTDIVTPWPITALSATVDDPTVEAAEGKPVPPGWHWIFFLEAKPPSQVGPDGHPRKGGFLPPVPLPRRMWAGGRIEFVRPLVIGQNVARESEILSVEPKSGRTGSLVFVTVRQTVKAGGETAIVEEQDIVYREAAKKGDPVAPGKQALTGAQWSRSVMPDSVMLFRYSALTFNGHRIHYDRDYAINEEHYPGLVVHGPLQATLLLDLCRTNCERPLRKFEYRAQSPLFAGSPFTVNGIFDAASSQADVWTASEAGNYAMRGTASF
;
A
#
# COMPACT_ATOMS: atom_id res chain seq x y z
N MET A 1 -16.10 -23.44 11.73
CA MET A 1 -15.41 -22.53 10.78
C MET A 1 -16.10 -21.18 10.69
N ALA A 2 -17.41 -21.08 10.43
CA ALA A 2 -18.11 -19.79 10.45
C ALA A 2 -18.09 -19.12 11.83
N ASP A 3 -18.47 -19.85 12.89
CA ASP A 3 -18.43 -19.37 14.29
C ASP A 3 -17.02 -18.96 14.76
N ASP A 4 -15.98 -19.53 14.15
CA ASP A 4 -14.56 -19.28 14.48
C ASP A 4 -14.07 -17.98 13.82
N LEU A 5 -14.56 -17.65 12.62
CA LEU A 5 -14.26 -16.36 11.98
C LEU A 5 -15.04 -15.21 12.62
N ASP A 6 -16.25 -15.45 13.12
CA ASP A 6 -17.05 -14.41 13.78
C ASP A 6 -16.41 -13.93 15.10
N GLN A 7 -15.67 -14.78 15.82
CA GLN A 7 -14.88 -14.40 16.99
C GLN A 7 -13.79 -13.36 16.69
N LEU A 8 -13.35 -13.25 15.43
CA LEU A 8 -12.36 -12.24 15.04
C LEU A 8 -12.88 -10.80 15.24
N ARG A 9 -14.20 -10.59 15.36
CA ARG A 9 -14.79 -9.29 15.71
C ARG A 9 -14.37 -8.76 17.08
N GLU A 10 -13.97 -9.63 18.01
CA GLU A 10 -13.47 -9.24 19.34
C GLU A 10 -12.14 -8.47 19.27
N TRP A 11 -11.48 -8.43 18.10
CA TRP A 11 -10.26 -7.67 17.89
C TRP A 11 -10.50 -6.19 17.59
N VAL A 12 -11.75 -5.80 17.30
CA VAL A 12 -12.12 -4.40 17.09
C VAL A 12 -11.83 -3.57 18.33
N GLY A 13 -11.26 -2.38 18.14
CA GLY A 13 -10.85 -1.46 19.20
C GLY A 13 -9.46 -1.74 19.78
N ARG A 14 -8.78 -2.83 19.38
CA ARG A 14 -7.37 -3.03 19.77
C ARG A 14 -6.48 -1.94 19.18
N LYS A 15 -5.48 -1.52 19.97
CA LYS A 15 -4.55 -0.46 19.63
C LYS A 15 -3.09 -0.89 19.79
N GLU A 16 -2.21 -0.33 18.96
CA GLU A 16 -0.76 -0.32 19.20
C GLU A 16 -0.19 1.07 18.92
N VAL A 17 0.94 1.39 19.55
CA VAL A 17 1.68 2.64 19.31
C VAL A 17 3.12 2.31 18.93
N ARG A 18 3.62 2.97 17.89
CA ARG A 18 5.04 2.93 17.49
C ARG A 18 5.58 4.34 17.38
N THR A 19 6.83 4.53 17.77
CA THR A 19 7.58 5.78 17.61
C THR A 19 8.70 5.60 16.61
N ASP A 20 9.05 6.67 15.91
CA ASP A 20 10.16 6.68 14.95
C ASP A 20 10.78 8.08 14.86
N ILE A 21 11.89 8.18 14.15
CA ILE A 21 12.52 9.44 13.75
C ILE A 21 12.53 9.49 12.23
N VAL A 22 12.02 10.59 11.66
CA VAL A 22 12.02 10.81 10.21
C VAL A 22 13.44 11.15 9.76
N THR A 23 14.28 10.13 9.56
CA THR A 23 15.66 10.34 9.12
C THR A 23 15.74 10.64 7.62
N PRO A 24 16.76 11.39 7.15
CA PRO A 24 16.89 11.72 5.73
C PRO A 24 17.12 10.51 4.81
N TRP A 25 17.89 9.52 5.26
CA TRP A 25 18.38 8.45 4.38
C TRP A 25 17.28 7.58 3.74
N PRO A 26 16.25 7.08 4.48
CA PRO A 26 15.16 6.33 3.85
C PRO A 26 14.45 7.12 2.74
N ILE A 27 14.36 8.44 2.87
CA ILE A 27 13.76 9.33 1.87
C ILE A 27 14.69 9.46 0.67
N THR A 28 16.00 9.65 0.87
CA THR A 28 16.98 9.61 -0.22
C THR A 28 16.90 8.30 -1.00
N ALA A 29 16.83 7.17 -0.29
CA ALA A 29 16.78 5.85 -0.88
C ALA A 29 15.45 5.58 -1.62
N LEU A 30 14.32 6.06 -1.09
CA LEU A 30 13.02 5.95 -1.78
C LEU A 30 12.99 6.82 -3.03
N SER A 31 13.48 8.06 -2.97
CA SER A 31 13.67 8.95 -4.13
C SER A 31 14.46 8.28 -5.24
N ALA A 32 15.60 7.66 -4.92
CA ALA A 32 16.39 6.90 -5.87
C ALA A 32 15.73 5.58 -6.36
N THR A 33 14.75 5.06 -5.62
CA THR A 33 13.99 3.85 -6.00
C THR A 33 12.86 4.17 -6.96
N VAL A 34 12.21 5.32 -6.82
CA VAL A 34 11.13 5.78 -7.71
C VAL A 34 11.61 6.74 -8.80
N ASP A 35 12.92 6.96 -8.89
CA ASP A 35 13.60 7.88 -9.81
C ASP A 35 13.01 9.30 -9.80
N ASP A 36 12.87 9.85 -8.58
CA ASP A 36 12.31 11.18 -8.37
C ASP A 36 13.38 12.16 -7.87
N PRO A 37 14.05 12.91 -8.76
CA PRO A 37 15.14 13.82 -8.41
C PRO A 37 14.65 15.11 -7.75
N THR A 38 13.34 15.34 -7.66
CA THR A 38 12.76 16.58 -7.13
C THR A 38 12.69 16.60 -5.61
N VAL A 39 12.93 15.46 -4.96
CA VAL A 39 12.81 15.31 -3.50
C VAL A 39 14.12 15.72 -2.82
N GLU A 40 14.05 16.78 -2.02
CA GLU A 40 15.16 17.23 -1.19
C GLU A 40 15.12 16.54 0.18
N ALA A 41 15.88 15.46 0.32
CA ALA A 41 15.98 14.67 1.55
C ALA A 41 16.95 15.31 2.57
N ALA A 42 16.58 16.47 3.11
CA ALA A 42 17.35 17.19 4.14
C ALA A 42 16.48 17.52 5.35
N GLU A 43 17.10 17.66 6.53
CA GLU A 43 16.38 18.06 7.75
C GLU A 43 15.61 19.38 7.55
N GLY A 44 14.41 19.46 8.12
CA GLY A 44 13.51 20.60 7.94
C GLY A 44 12.69 20.58 6.65
N LYS A 45 12.98 19.68 5.70
CA LYS A 45 12.17 19.52 4.48
C LYS A 45 10.93 18.66 4.73
N PRO A 46 9.83 18.87 3.98
CA PRO A 46 8.63 18.06 4.11
C PRO A 46 8.85 16.65 3.54
N VAL A 47 8.26 15.65 4.19
CA VAL A 47 8.16 14.30 3.64
C VAL A 47 7.09 14.27 2.54
N PRO A 48 7.37 13.71 1.36
CA PRO A 48 6.35 13.56 0.32
C PRO A 48 5.14 12.72 0.78
N PRO A 49 3.90 13.04 0.34
CA PRO A 49 2.71 12.26 0.67
C PRO A 49 2.87 10.77 0.31
N GLY A 50 2.51 9.87 1.24
CA GLY A 50 2.60 8.42 1.05
C GLY A 50 3.98 7.82 1.34
N TRP A 51 5.00 8.64 1.59
CA TRP A 51 6.34 8.15 1.94
C TRP A 51 6.45 7.83 3.43
N HIS A 52 5.44 8.16 4.25
CA HIS A 52 5.41 7.81 5.67
C HIS A 52 5.37 6.30 5.92
N TRP A 53 5.05 5.48 4.90
CA TRP A 53 5.03 4.01 4.98
C TRP A 53 6.41 3.36 5.13
N ILE A 54 7.51 4.09 4.90
CA ILE A 54 8.87 3.59 5.16
C ILE A 54 9.30 3.78 6.63
N PHE A 55 8.41 4.31 7.48
CA PHE A 55 8.63 4.48 8.91
C PHE A 55 7.66 3.60 9.72
N PHE A 56 7.89 3.53 11.03
CA PHE A 56 7.10 2.72 11.97
C PHE A 56 7.13 1.22 11.61
N LEU A 57 8.27 0.75 11.10
CA LEU A 57 8.44 -0.59 10.56
C LEU A 57 8.43 -1.64 11.67
N GLU A 58 7.85 -2.81 11.37
CA GLU A 58 7.80 -3.92 12.32
C GLU A 58 8.97 -4.89 12.09
N ALA A 59 10.00 -4.80 12.92
CA ALA A 59 11.16 -5.69 12.87
C ALA A 59 10.91 -6.99 13.67
N LYS A 60 10.31 -7.99 13.02
CA LYS A 60 10.18 -9.34 13.61
C LYS A 60 11.43 -10.19 13.35
N PRO A 61 11.91 -10.95 14.36
CA PRO A 61 13.00 -11.90 14.15
C PRO A 61 12.56 -13.04 13.22
N PRO A 62 13.49 -13.75 12.55
CA PRO A 62 13.15 -14.84 11.63
C PRO A 62 12.23 -15.91 12.21
N SER A 63 12.33 -16.19 13.52
CA SER A 63 11.45 -17.14 14.21
C SER A 63 9.97 -16.73 14.25
N GLN A 64 9.68 -15.45 14.06
CA GLN A 64 8.33 -14.87 14.01
C GLN A 64 7.90 -14.53 12.57
N VAL A 65 8.59 -15.05 11.56
CA VAL A 65 8.21 -14.90 10.14
C VAL A 65 7.49 -16.17 9.67
N GLY A 66 6.45 -15.99 8.87
CA GLY A 66 5.68 -17.05 8.22
C GLY A 66 6.35 -17.55 6.94
N PRO A 67 5.87 -18.67 6.36
CA PRO A 67 6.45 -19.24 5.14
C PRO A 67 6.31 -18.33 3.91
N ASP A 68 5.34 -17.41 3.93
CA ASP A 68 5.14 -16.36 2.93
C ASP A 68 6.07 -15.15 3.13
N GLY A 69 6.82 -15.11 4.24
CA GLY A 69 7.74 -14.04 4.57
C GLY A 69 7.11 -12.85 5.32
N HIS A 70 5.81 -12.89 5.60
CA HIS A 70 5.18 -11.93 6.51
C HIS A 70 5.46 -12.26 7.98
N PRO A 71 5.36 -11.28 8.90
CA PRO A 71 5.18 -11.58 10.32
C PRO A 71 4.05 -12.58 10.54
N ARG A 72 4.27 -13.55 11.45
CA ARG A 72 3.22 -14.49 11.88
C ARG A 72 2.01 -13.71 12.41
N LYS A 73 0.81 -14.21 12.08
CA LYS A 73 -0.46 -13.60 12.47
C LYS A 73 -0.71 -13.75 13.97
N GLY A 74 -1.57 -12.89 14.55
CA GLY A 74 -1.92 -12.93 15.98
C GLY A 74 -1.15 -11.96 16.88
N GLY A 75 -0.50 -10.94 16.30
CA GLY A 75 0.09 -9.81 17.02
C GLY A 75 -0.92 -8.68 17.25
N PHE A 76 -0.73 -7.54 16.60
CA PHE A 76 -1.76 -6.48 16.56
C PHE A 76 -2.96 -6.89 15.69
N LEU A 77 -2.70 -7.43 14.49
CA LEU A 77 -3.74 -7.92 13.59
C LEU A 77 -4.33 -9.26 14.05
N PRO A 78 -5.63 -9.52 13.80
CA PRO A 78 -6.28 -10.76 14.17
C PRO A 78 -5.60 -11.97 13.51
N PRO A 79 -5.60 -13.15 14.16
CA PRO A 79 -4.98 -14.37 13.66
C PRO A 79 -5.85 -15.03 12.57
N VAL A 80 -6.12 -14.31 11.48
CA VAL A 80 -7.05 -14.77 10.44
C VAL A 80 -6.51 -16.05 9.78
N PRO A 81 -7.25 -17.19 9.81
CA PRO A 81 -6.77 -18.48 9.33
C PRO A 81 -6.84 -18.64 7.80
N LEU A 82 -6.78 -17.54 7.05
CA LEU A 82 -6.79 -17.55 5.58
C LEU A 82 -5.40 -17.24 5.01
N PRO A 83 -4.91 -17.99 4.02
CA PRO A 83 -3.50 -18.00 3.65
C PRO A 83 -3.01 -16.67 3.07
N ARG A 84 -3.82 -15.97 2.26
CA ARG A 84 -3.39 -14.72 1.61
C ARG A 84 -3.84 -13.51 2.39
N ARG A 85 -2.93 -12.55 2.55
CA ARG A 85 -3.20 -11.20 3.07
C ARG A 85 -2.90 -10.18 1.98
N MET A 86 -3.87 -9.35 1.64
CA MET A 86 -3.78 -8.39 0.55
C MET A 86 -4.05 -6.96 1.03
N TRP A 87 -3.29 -6.02 0.50
CA TRP A 87 -3.56 -4.59 0.60
C TRP A 87 -4.63 -4.21 -0.43
N ALA A 88 -5.87 -4.03 0.00
CA ALA A 88 -6.99 -3.84 -0.92
C ALA A 88 -7.27 -2.37 -1.25
N GLY A 89 -6.89 -1.45 -0.38
CA GLY A 89 -7.11 -0.02 -0.57
C GLY A 89 -6.98 0.76 0.72
N GLY A 90 -7.38 2.02 0.67
CA GLY A 90 -7.39 2.87 1.85
C GLY A 90 -7.87 4.28 1.59
N ARG A 91 -7.94 5.06 2.66
CA ARG A 91 -8.25 6.49 2.66
C ARG A 91 -7.20 7.20 3.50
N ILE A 92 -6.61 8.26 2.98
CA ILE A 92 -5.58 9.04 3.67
C ILE A 92 -6.03 10.50 3.71
N GLU A 93 -5.94 11.11 4.88
CA GLU A 93 -6.08 12.54 5.10
C GLU A 93 -4.73 13.12 5.54
N PHE A 94 -4.24 14.08 4.78
CA PHE A 94 -3.01 14.81 5.03
C PHE A 94 -3.36 16.14 5.70
N VAL A 95 -3.30 16.16 7.04
CA VAL A 95 -3.61 17.36 7.84
C VAL A 95 -2.47 18.38 7.73
N ARG A 96 -1.23 17.91 7.84
CA ARG A 96 0.01 18.70 7.69
C ARG A 96 1.16 17.77 7.28
N PRO A 97 2.19 18.28 6.59
CA PRO A 97 3.33 17.46 6.23
C PRO A 97 4.09 16.99 7.48
N LEU A 98 4.61 15.76 7.43
CA LEU A 98 5.72 15.37 8.30
C LEU A 98 6.97 16.13 7.84
N VAL A 99 7.88 16.42 8.78
CA VAL A 99 9.13 17.11 8.48
C VAL A 99 10.31 16.20 8.83
N ILE A 100 11.30 16.16 7.94
CA ILE A 100 12.53 15.39 8.14
C ILE A 100 13.28 15.91 9.37
N GLY A 101 13.71 15.00 10.23
CA GLY A 101 14.33 15.27 11.54
C GLY A 101 13.34 15.19 12.71
N GLN A 102 12.03 15.08 12.47
CA GLN A 102 11.05 15.01 13.57
C GLN A 102 10.98 13.65 14.24
N ASN A 103 10.79 13.68 15.56
CA ASN A 103 10.25 12.54 16.31
C ASN A 103 8.76 12.41 16.01
N VAL A 104 8.32 11.20 15.66
CA VAL A 104 6.97 10.91 15.24
C VAL A 104 6.41 9.70 15.97
N ALA A 105 5.09 9.62 16.11
CA ALA A 105 4.40 8.49 16.69
C ALA A 105 3.19 8.10 15.82
N ARG A 106 2.93 6.82 15.68
CA ARG A 106 1.76 6.27 14.99
C ARG A 106 0.96 5.43 15.98
N GLU A 107 -0.29 5.80 16.19
CA GLU A 107 -1.29 4.94 16.84
C GLU A 107 -2.07 4.18 15.76
N SER A 108 -2.05 2.85 15.84
CA SER A 108 -2.85 1.95 15.02
C SER A 108 -4.06 1.48 15.81
N GLU A 109 -5.25 1.46 15.21
CA GLU A 109 -6.49 0.97 15.81
C GLU A 109 -7.26 0.09 14.81
N ILE A 110 -7.72 -1.08 15.24
CA ILE A 110 -8.61 -1.92 14.42
C ILE A 110 -10.02 -1.35 14.50
N LEU A 111 -10.52 -0.78 13.40
CA LEU A 111 -11.86 -0.21 13.34
C LEU A 111 -12.93 -1.26 13.06
N SER A 112 -12.63 -2.24 12.22
CA SER A 112 -13.59 -3.27 11.83
C SER A 112 -12.91 -4.58 11.46
N VAL A 113 -13.63 -5.67 11.69
CA VAL A 113 -13.32 -7.01 11.20
C VAL A 113 -14.61 -7.61 10.65
N GLU A 114 -14.65 -7.87 9.35
CA GLU A 114 -15.84 -8.34 8.65
C GLU A 114 -15.56 -9.67 7.93
N PRO A 115 -15.85 -10.81 8.59
CA PRO A 115 -15.93 -12.09 7.91
C PRO A 115 -17.06 -12.10 6.89
N LYS A 116 -16.78 -12.60 5.69
CA LYS A 116 -17.75 -12.81 4.61
C LYS A 116 -17.50 -14.19 4.01
N SER A 117 -18.56 -14.91 3.69
CA SER A 117 -18.47 -16.19 2.97
C SER A 117 -19.28 -16.09 1.69
N GLY A 118 -18.68 -16.49 0.57
CA GLY A 118 -19.33 -16.45 -0.74
C GLY A 118 -18.94 -17.62 -1.63
N ARG A 119 -19.38 -17.59 -2.90
CA ARG A 119 -19.14 -18.66 -3.88
C ARG A 119 -17.66 -18.93 -4.16
N THR A 120 -16.79 -17.94 -3.92
CA THR A 120 -15.33 -18.02 -4.15
C THR A 120 -14.54 -18.32 -2.88
N GLY A 121 -15.21 -18.72 -1.79
CA GLY A 121 -14.60 -19.06 -0.50
C GLY A 121 -14.82 -17.98 0.58
N SER A 122 -14.12 -18.14 1.69
CA SER A 122 -14.16 -17.21 2.81
C SER A 122 -13.24 -16.01 2.57
N LEU A 123 -13.71 -14.84 3.01
CA LEU A 123 -13.00 -13.57 3.02
C LEU A 123 -13.10 -12.97 4.41
N VAL A 124 -12.05 -12.28 4.85
CA VAL A 124 -12.13 -11.42 6.04
C VAL A 124 -11.56 -10.06 5.69
N PHE A 125 -12.38 -9.02 5.84
CA PHE A 125 -11.94 -7.63 5.67
C PHE A 125 -11.55 -7.09 7.04
N VAL A 126 -10.41 -6.43 7.14
CA VAL A 126 -9.96 -5.75 8.36
C VAL A 126 -9.63 -4.31 7.98
N THR A 127 -10.30 -3.34 8.60
CA THR A 127 -9.97 -1.92 8.43
C THR A 127 -9.17 -1.47 9.64
N VAL A 128 -7.98 -0.93 9.40
CA VAL A 128 -7.09 -0.39 10.43
C VAL A 128 -6.94 1.11 10.23
N ARG A 129 -7.22 1.89 11.27
CA ARG A 129 -6.90 3.31 11.31
C ARG A 129 -5.50 3.53 11.85
N GLN A 130 -4.79 4.46 11.25
CA GLN A 130 -3.45 4.91 11.60
C GLN A 130 -3.52 6.41 11.83
N THR A 131 -3.14 6.87 13.03
CA THR A 131 -3.03 8.29 13.35
C THR A 131 -1.57 8.61 13.60
N VAL A 132 -0.95 9.32 12.67
CA VAL A 132 0.46 9.75 12.76
C VAL A 132 0.51 11.14 13.38
N LYS A 133 1.26 11.28 14.47
CA LYS A 133 1.51 12.53 15.19
C LYS A 133 2.97 12.94 15.08
N ALA A 134 3.21 14.24 14.95
CA ALA A 134 4.54 14.84 14.93
C ALA A 134 4.50 16.13 15.74
N GLY A 135 5.38 16.26 16.74
CA GLY A 135 5.35 17.41 17.65
C GLY A 135 4.06 17.56 18.47
N GLY A 136 3.41 16.43 18.81
CA GLY A 136 2.16 16.41 19.57
C GLY A 136 0.88 16.62 18.75
N GLU A 137 0.99 17.05 17.50
CA GLU A 137 -0.13 17.30 16.59
C GLU A 137 -0.32 16.17 15.58
N THR A 138 -1.56 15.90 15.18
CA THR A 138 -1.87 14.95 14.10
C THR A 138 -1.40 15.50 12.76
N ALA A 139 -0.60 14.71 12.04
CA ALA A 139 -0.12 15.02 10.70
C ALA A 139 -0.87 14.24 9.61
N ILE A 140 -1.11 12.96 9.85
CA ILE A 140 -1.75 12.06 8.88
C ILE A 140 -2.77 11.20 9.62
N VAL A 141 -3.94 11.04 9.01
CA VAL A 141 -4.92 10.02 9.38
C VAL A 141 -5.11 9.11 8.19
N GLU A 142 -4.92 7.81 8.38
CA GLU A 142 -5.04 6.82 7.31
C GLU A 142 -5.93 5.66 7.76
N GLU A 143 -6.77 5.17 6.87
CA GLU A 143 -7.49 3.92 7.03
C GLU A 143 -7.03 2.95 5.94
N GLN A 144 -6.56 1.78 6.35
CA GLN A 144 -6.08 0.72 5.46
C GLN A 144 -7.07 -0.43 5.44
N ASP A 145 -7.51 -0.82 4.25
CA ASP A 145 -8.38 -1.97 4.03
C ASP A 145 -7.53 -3.20 3.69
N ILE A 146 -7.47 -4.15 4.61
CA ILE A 146 -6.75 -5.42 4.47
C ILE A 146 -7.76 -6.52 4.17
N VAL A 147 -7.46 -7.35 3.18
CA VAL A 147 -8.30 -8.50 2.83
C VAL A 147 -7.53 -9.78 3.02
N TYR A 148 -8.12 -10.69 3.78
CA TYR A 148 -7.67 -12.07 3.87
C TYR A 148 -8.55 -12.95 3.01
N ARG A 149 -7.93 -13.88 2.27
CA ARG A 149 -8.65 -14.78 1.37
C ARG A 149 -7.94 -16.11 1.18
N GLU A 150 -8.68 -17.05 0.61
CA GLU A 150 -8.14 -18.32 0.14
C GLU A 150 -7.03 -18.15 -0.90
N ALA A 151 -6.10 -19.10 -0.91
CA ALA A 151 -5.08 -19.19 -1.94
C ALA A 151 -5.75 -19.49 -3.28
N ALA A 152 -5.27 -18.86 -4.35
CA ALA A 152 -5.69 -19.24 -5.69
C ALA A 152 -5.21 -20.67 -5.96
N LYS A 153 -6.07 -21.48 -6.56
CA LYS A 153 -5.72 -22.82 -7.04
C LYS A 153 -5.28 -22.72 -8.49
N LYS A 154 -4.39 -23.64 -8.89
CA LYS A 154 -4.00 -23.75 -10.30
C LYS A 154 -5.24 -23.97 -11.17
N GLY A 155 -5.44 -23.10 -12.15
CA GLY A 155 -6.60 -23.14 -13.05
C GLY A 155 -7.82 -22.35 -12.58
N ASP A 156 -7.74 -21.67 -11.42
CA ASP A 156 -8.78 -20.72 -11.03
C ASP A 156 -8.94 -19.65 -12.13
N PRO A 157 -10.19 -19.31 -12.50
CA PRO A 157 -10.44 -18.30 -13.53
C PRO A 157 -9.90 -16.95 -13.08
N VAL A 158 -9.01 -16.37 -13.89
CA VAL A 158 -8.57 -14.98 -13.72
C VAL A 158 -9.72 -14.09 -14.16
N ALA A 159 -10.24 -13.27 -13.24
CA ALA A 159 -11.26 -12.30 -13.59
C ALA A 159 -10.72 -11.36 -14.69
N PRO A 160 -11.50 -11.07 -15.75
CA PRO A 160 -11.06 -10.19 -16.80
C PRO A 160 -10.76 -8.81 -16.22
N GLY A 161 -9.63 -8.22 -16.64
CA GLY A 161 -9.27 -6.86 -16.27
C GLY A 161 -10.35 -5.87 -16.70
N LYS A 162 -10.58 -4.85 -15.88
CA LYS A 162 -11.48 -3.75 -16.24
C LYS A 162 -10.67 -2.68 -16.98
N GLN A 163 -11.13 -2.28 -18.16
CA GLN A 163 -10.50 -1.20 -18.93
C GLN A 163 -10.38 0.09 -18.10
N ALA A 164 -9.21 0.70 -18.11
CA ALA A 164 -8.96 1.98 -17.46
C ALA A 164 -9.58 3.15 -18.24
N LEU A 165 -9.69 4.31 -17.59
CA LEU A 165 -10.02 5.55 -18.28
C LEU A 165 -8.97 5.86 -19.36
N THR A 166 -9.42 6.51 -20.43
CA THR A 166 -8.56 7.03 -21.50
C THR A 166 -8.45 8.55 -21.40
N GLY A 167 -7.50 9.15 -22.12
CA GLY A 167 -7.33 10.61 -22.12
C GLY A 167 -6.69 11.17 -20.85
N ALA A 168 -5.74 10.44 -20.26
CA ALA A 168 -4.98 10.91 -19.11
C ALA A 168 -4.30 12.26 -19.43
N GLN A 169 -4.46 13.24 -18.53
CA GLN A 169 -3.78 14.53 -18.60
C GLN A 169 -2.36 14.44 -18.05
N TRP A 170 -2.21 13.69 -16.96
CA TRP A 170 -0.92 13.35 -16.35
C TRP A 170 -0.64 11.89 -16.63
N SER A 171 0.54 11.56 -17.13
CA SER A 171 0.92 10.17 -17.35
C SER A 171 2.43 9.99 -17.28
N ARG A 172 2.87 8.90 -16.65
CA ARG A 172 4.23 8.39 -16.74
C ARG A 172 4.24 6.87 -16.87
N SER A 173 5.19 6.35 -17.62
CA SER A 173 5.43 4.91 -17.73
C SER A 173 6.44 4.47 -16.67
N VAL A 174 6.22 3.30 -16.08
CA VAL A 174 7.10 2.67 -15.10
C VAL A 174 7.44 1.27 -15.59
N MET A 175 8.73 0.93 -15.59
CA MET A 175 9.22 -0.43 -15.84
C MET A 175 9.62 -1.06 -14.50
N PRO A 176 8.73 -1.82 -13.85
CA PRO A 176 9.08 -2.49 -12.60
C PRO A 176 10.05 -3.64 -12.88
N ASP A 177 11.19 -3.62 -12.20
CA ASP A 177 12.16 -4.71 -12.21
C ASP A 177 12.39 -5.26 -10.79
N SER A 178 13.20 -6.32 -10.68
CA SER A 178 13.50 -6.93 -9.39
C SER A 178 14.26 -5.99 -8.45
N VAL A 179 15.04 -5.03 -8.97
CA VAL A 179 15.81 -4.08 -8.15
C VAL A 179 14.88 -3.08 -7.49
N MET A 180 13.93 -2.50 -8.24
CA MET A 180 12.91 -1.60 -7.71
C MET A 180 12.08 -2.29 -6.63
N LEU A 181 11.60 -3.51 -6.91
CA LEU A 181 10.78 -4.25 -5.95
C LEU A 181 11.57 -4.67 -4.71
N PHE A 182 12.83 -5.08 -4.85
CA PHE A 182 13.70 -5.40 -3.72
C PHE A 182 13.95 -4.16 -2.85
N ARG A 183 14.31 -3.02 -3.45
CA ARG A 183 14.55 -1.76 -2.72
C ARG A 183 13.32 -1.31 -1.96
N TYR A 184 12.14 -1.34 -2.60
CA TYR A 184 10.89 -0.99 -1.92
C TYR A 184 10.55 -1.95 -0.78
N SER A 185 10.78 -3.26 -0.98
CA SER A 185 10.61 -4.27 0.08
C SER A 185 11.54 -4.00 1.26
N ALA A 186 12.81 -3.66 1.01
CA ALA A 186 13.77 -3.33 2.05
C ALA A 186 13.39 -2.05 2.81
N LEU A 187 13.00 -0.99 2.10
CA LEU A 187 12.60 0.30 2.68
C LEU A 187 11.33 0.21 3.53
N THR A 188 10.43 -0.71 3.20
CA THR A 188 9.19 -0.94 3.95
C THR A 188 9.28 -2.13 4.91
N PHE A 189 10.46 -2.74 5.02
CA PHE A 189 10.69 -4.00 5.74
C PHE A 189 9.64 -5.07 5.42
N ASN A 190 9.19 -5.12 4.16
CA ASN A 190 8.16 -6.02 3.69
C ASN A 190 8.79 -7.32 3.19
N GLY A 191 8.69 -8.36 4.03
CA GLY A 191 9.25 -9.68 3.73
C GLY A 191 8.39 -10.58 2.83
N HIS A 192 7.22 -10.13 2.32
CA HIS A 192 6.34 -11.00 1.52
C HIS A 192 7.03 -11.46 0.24
N ARG A 193 7.23 -12.76 0.13
CA ARG A 193 8.05 -13.41 -0.89
C ARG A 193 7.59 -13.16 -2.32
N ILE A 194 6.31 -12.87 -2.56
CA ILE A 194 5.80 -12.58 -3.90
C ILE A 194 6.45 -11.37 -4.58
N HIS A 195 7.16 -10.53 -3.82
CA HIS A 195 7.80 -9.31 -4.32
C HIS A 195 9.27 -9.50 -4.73
N TYR A 196 9.95 -10.57 -4.29
CA TYR A 196 11.39 -10.77 -4.55
C TYR A 196 11.79 -12.22 -4.82
N ASP A 197 11.02 -13.21 -4.37
CA ASP A 197 11.27 -14.64 -4.59
C ASP A 197 10.37 -15.13 -5.74
N ARG A 198 10.97 -15.20 -6.94
CA ARG A 198 10.26 -15.53 -8.17
C ARG A 198 9.73 -16.97 -8.16
N ASP A 199 10.49 -17.90 -7.59
CA ASP A 199 10.09 -19.31 -7.55
C ASP A 199 8.92 -19.50 -6.59
N TYR A 200 8.92 -18.81 -5.45
CA TYR A 200 7.76 -18.79 -4.56
C TYR A 200 6.53 -18.17 -5.23
N ALA A 201 6.69 -16.98 -5.85
CA ALA A 201 5.58 -16.28 -6.48
C ALA A 201 4.87 -17.14 -7.54
N ILE A 202 5.64 -17.89 -8.34
CA ILE A 202 5.12 -18.75 -9.42
C ILE A 202 4.63 -20.09 -8.91
N ASN A 203 5.44 -20.79 -8.11
CA ASN A 203 5.15 -22.18 -7.78
C ASN A 203 4.21 -22.34 -6.59
N GLU A 204 4.26 -21.43 -5.62
CA GLU A 204 3.43 -21.48 -4.40
C GLU A 204 2.19 -20.60 -4.50
N GLU A 205 2.32 -19.38 -5.05
CA GLU A 205 1.20 -18.42 -5.16
C GLU A 205 0.60 -18.29 -6.57
N HIS A 206 1.18 -18.97 -7.56
CA HIS A 206 0.68 -19.08 -8.93
C HIS A 206 0.53 -17.75 -9.67
N TYR A 207 1.34 -16.75 -9.31
CA TYR A 207 1.50 -15.54 -10.08
C TYR A 207 2.41 -15.79 -11.31
N PRO A 208 2.23 -15.07 -12.42
CA PRO A 208 3.12 -15.19 -13.59
C PRO A 208 4.54 -14.65 -13.35
N GLY A 209 4.75 -13.87 -12.29
CA GLY A 209 6.04 -13.28 -11.92
C GLY A 209 5.96 -12.57 -10.58
N LEU A 210 6.99 -11.77 -10.28
CA LEU A 210 7.01 -10.95 -9.06
C LEU A 210 5.89 -9.91 -9.10
N VAL A 211 5.15 -9.79 -8.00
CA VAL A 211 4.02 -8.88 -7.89
C VAL A 211 4.51 -7.49 -7.48
N VAL A 212 4.06 -6.45 -8.16
CA VAL A 212 4.31 -5.06 -7.73
C VAL A 212 3.47 -4.73 -6.50
N HIS A 213 4.08 -4.17 -5.46
CA HIS A 213 3.39 -3.85 -4.21
C HIS A 213 2.21 -2.90 -4.45
N GLY A 214 1.08 -3.17 -3.79
CA GLY A 214 -0.04 -2.22 -3.72
C GLY A 214 0.39 -0.85 -3.18
N PRO A 215 1.11 -0.79 -2.03
CA PRO A 215 1.67 0.45 -1.51
C PRO A 215 2.58 1.19 -2.50
N LEU A 216 3.42 0.48 -3.26
CA LEU A 216 4.27 1.13 -4.27
C LEU A 216 3.42 1.82 -5.35
N GLN A 217 2.36 1.16 -5.84
CA GLN A 217 1.44 1.79 -6.79
C GLN A 217 0.79 3.04 -6.21
N ALA A 218 0.35 2.99 -4.94
CA ALA A 218 -0.23 4.14 -4.26
C ALA A 218 0.77 5.28 -4.04
N THR A 219 2.02 4.97 -3.67
CA THR A 219 3.13 5.95 -3.59
C THR A 219 3.33 6.63 -4.94
N LEU A 220 3.37 5.86 -6.03
CA LEU A 220 3.56 6.41 -7.37
C LEU A 220 2.39 7.32 -7.83
N LEU A 221 1.15 7.02 -7.42
CA LEU A 221 -0.02 7.87 -7.69
C LEU A 221 0.02 9.18 -6.91
N LEU A 222 0.42 9.11 -5.63
CA LEU A 222 0.61 10.30 -4.79
C LEU A 222 1.74 11.18 -5.32
N ASP A 223 2.85 10.59 -5.78
CA ASP A 223 3.94 11.32 -6.43
C ASP A 223 3.50 11.97 -7.74
N LEU A 224 2.65 11.30 -8.55
CA LEU A 224 2.07 11.89 -9.75
C LEU A 224 1.27 13.16 -9.41
N CYS A 225 0.43 13.09 -8.37
CA CYS A 225 -0.34 14.24 -7.88
C CYS A 225 0.58 15.38 -7.43
N ARG A 226 1.59 15.06 -6.61
CA ARG A 226 2.56 16.03 -6.06
C ARG A 226 3.35 16.76 -7.13
N THR A 227 3.73 16.06 -8.20
CA THR A 227 4.56 16.61 -9.28
C THR A 227 3.78 17.39 -10.33
N ASN A 228 2.46 17.17 -10.43
CA ASN A 228 1.61 17.80 -11.44
C ASN A 228 0.60 18.81 -10.87
N CYS A 229 0.50 18.94 -9.55
CA CYS A 229 -0.38 19.91 -8.89
C CYS A 229 0.35 20.62 -7.76
N GLU A 230 0.43 21.95 -7.84
CA GLU A 230 1.04 22.78 -6.79
C GLU A 230 0.16 22.89 -5.54
N ARG A 231 -1.12 22.55 -5.65
CA ARG A 231 -2.04 22.57 -4.50
C ARG A 231 -1.65 21.45 -3.52
N PRO A 232 -1.70 21.70 -2.21
CA PRO A 232 -1.36 20.70 -1.22
C PRO A 232 -2.39 19.57 -1.24
N LEU A 233 -1.93 18.33 -1.42
CA LEU A 233 -2.82 17.18 -1.33
C LEU A 233 -3.43 17.07 0.08
N ARG A 234 -4.75 16.92 0.17
CA ARG A 234 -5.52 16.83 1.42
C ARG A 234 -6.08 15.46 1.67
N LYS A 235 -6.61 14.81 0.63
CA LYS A 235 -7.21 13.48 0.73
C LYS A 235 -6.81 12.60 -0.43
N PHE A 236 -6.68 11.32 -0.16
CA PHE A 236 -6.45 10.30 -1.16
C PHE A 236 -7.20 9.02 -0.80
N GLU A 237 -8.10 8.60 -1.68
CA GLU A 237 -8.83 7.34 -1.56
C GLU A 237 -8.45 6.43 -2.73
N TYR A 238 -8.17 5.16 -2.45
CA TYR A 238 -7.70 4.25 -3.48
C TYR A 238 -8.12 2.82 -3.23
N ARG A 239 -8.17 2.04 -4.32
CA ARG A 239 -8.54 0.62 -4.29
C ARG A 239 -7.77 -0.15 -5.35
N ALA A 240 -7.13 -1.24 -4.93
CA ALA A 240 -6.56 -2.23 -5.81
C ALA A 240 -7.66 -2.92 -6.64
N GLN A 241 -7.41 -3.06 -7.94
CA GLN A 241 -8.30 -3.69 -8.91
C GLN A 241 -7.71 -5.00 -9.43
N SER A 242 -6.42 -5.00 -9.78
CA SER A 242 -5.71 -6.18 -10.28
C SER A 242 -4.21 -6.07 -10.00
N PRO A 243 -3.48 -7.20 -9.92
CA PRO A 243 -2.03 -7.17 -9.70
C PRO A 243 -1.28 -6.69 -10.95
N LEU A 244 -0.14 -6.04 -10.73
CA LEU A 244 0.88 -5.78 -11.74
C LEU A 244 2.10 -6.68 -11.48
N PHE A 245 2.91 -6.90 -12.50
CA PHE A 245 4.05 -7.81 -12.44
C PHE A 245 5.34 -7.15 -12.93
N ALA A 246 6.46 -7.50 -12.31
CA ALA A 246 7.78 -7.10 -12.78
C ALA A 246 8.05 -7.66 -14.19
N GLY A 247 8.76 -6.89 -15.00
CA GLY A 247 9.09 -7.23 -16.38
C GLY A 247 8.05 -6.81 -17.44
N SER A 248 6.91 -6.26 -17.02
CA SER A 248 5.93 -5.63 -17.91
C SER A 248 5.73 -4.17 -17.52
N PRO A 249 5.76 -3.22 -18.48
CA PRO A 249 5.53 -1.82 -18.17
C PRO A 249 4.09 -1.60 -17.72
N PHE A 250 3.90 -0.56 -16.92
CA PHE A 250 2.58 -0.04 -16.57
C PHE A 250 2.61 1.48 -16.56
N THR A 251 1.44 2.11 -16.66
CA THR A 251 1.33 3.57 -16.61
C THR A 251 0.72 4.03 -15.30
N VAL A 252 1.16 5.18 -14.82
CA VAL A 252 0.60 5.91 -13.68
C VAL A 252 -0.03 7.18 -14.24
N ASN A 253 -1.32 7.36 -14.03
CA ASN A 253 -2.14 8.30 -14.79
C ASN A 253 -3.01 9.16 -13.88
N GLY A 254 -3.41 10.33 -14.37
CA GLY A 254 -4.35 11.21 -13.70
C GLY A 254 -5.09 12.14 -14.65
N ILE A 255 -6.31 12.52 -14.26
CA ILE A 255 -7.11 13.59 -14.88
C ILE A 255 -7.53 14.53 -13.77
N PHE A 256 -7.17 15.81 -13.90
CA PHE A 256 -7.50 16.82 -12.90
C PHE A 256 -8.71 17.64 -13.31
N ASP A 257 -9.68 17.73 -12.41
CA ASP A 257 -10.79 18.65 -12.51
C ASP A 257 -10.51 19.89 -11.64
N ALA A 258 -10.20 21.00 -12.31
CA ALA A 258 -9.91 22.26 -11.66
C ALA A 258 -11.11 22.85 -10.91
N ALA A 259 -12.35 22.52 -11.31
CA ALA A 259 -13.58 23.06 -10.70
C ALA A 259 -13.85 22.41 -9.34
N SER A 260 -13.65 21.10 -9.22
CA SER A 260 -13.79 20.37 -7.95
C SER A 260 -12.50 20.31 -7.11
N SER A 261 -11.35 20.72 -7.67
CA SER A 261 -10.02 20.54 -7.06
C SER A 261 -9.73 19.07 -6.72
N GLN A 262 -10.12 18.18 -7.64
CA GLN A 262 -9.92 16.74 -7.49
C GLN A 262 -9.23 16.15 -8.73
N ALA A 263 -8.51 15.06 -8.54
CA ALA A 263 -8.00 14.24 -9.63
C ALA A 263 -8.49 12.79 -9.49
N ASP A 264 -8.99 12.22 -10.59
CA ASP A 264 -9.06 10.77 -10.72
C ASP A 264 -7.69 10.27 -11.15
N VAL A 265 -7.13 9.32 -10.40
CA VAL A 265 -5.79 8.78 -10.64
C VAL A 265 -5.80 7.26 -10.67
N TRP A 266 -4.94 6.66 -11.49
CA TRP A 266 -4.91 5.21 -11.62
C TRP A 266 -3.61 4.66 -12.17
N THR A 267 -3.30 3.42 -11.80
CA THR A 267 -2.31 2.61 -12.50
C THR A 267 -3.01 1.71 -13.52
N ALA A 268 -2.43 1.58 -14.71
CA ALA A 268 -2.93 0.68 -15.73
C ALA A 268 -1.83 -0.24 -16.25
N SER A 269 -2.14 -1.53 -16.37
CA SER A 269 -1.28 -2.53 -17.01
C SER A 269 -0.96 -2.18 -18.47
N GLU A 270 0.02 -2.85 -19.06
CA GLU A 270 0.34 -2.73 -20.50
C GLU A 270 -0.88 -2.93 -21.41
N ALA A 271 -1.83 -3.79 -21.01
CA ALA A 271 -3.08 -4.02 -21.72
C ALA A 271 -4.13 -2.89 -21.53
N GLY A 272 -3.82 -1.83 -20.79
CA GLY A 272 -4.73 -0.70 -20.51
C GLY A 272 -5.80 -0.99 -19.45
N ASN A 273 -5.72 -2.11 -18.74
CA ASN A 273 -6.64 -2.43 -17.65
C ASN A 273 -6.19 -1.79 -16.33
N TYR A 274 -7.15 -1.37 -15.50
CA TYR A 274 -6.91 -0.89 -14.14
C TYR A 274 -6.16 -1.91 -13.29
N ALA A 275 -5.09 -1.46 -12.65
CA ALA A 275 -4.43 -2.17 -11.56
C ALA A 275 -4.76 -1.56 -10.20
N MET A 276 -4.72 -0.23 -10.09
CA MET A 276 -5.21 0.54 -8.94
C MET A 276 -5.94 1.76 -9.47
N ARG A 277 -7.00 2.17 -8.76
CA ARG A 277 -7.69 3.44 -9.02
C ARG A 277 -7.86 4.21 -7.72
N GLY A 278 -7.94 5.52 -7.81
CA GLY A 278 -8.20 6.38 -6.67
C GLY A 278 -8.63 7.79 -7.07
N THR A 279 -8.99 8.56 -6.06
CA THR A 279 -9.35 9.97 -6.18
C THR A 279 -8.49 10.75 -5.19
N ALA A 280 -7.91 11.85 -5.65
CA ALA A 280 -7.09 12.77 -4.88
C ALA A 280 -7.81 14.11 -4.76
N SER A 281 -7.81 14.73 -3.59
CA SER A 281 -8.38 16.06 -3.36
C SER A 281 -7.31 17.00 -2.80
N PHE A 282 -7.29 18.23 -3.30
CA PHE A 282 -6.26 19.24 -2.99
C PHE A 282 -6.89 20.51 -2.42
#